data_AF-A0A5U2PXM2-F1
#
_entry.id   AF-A0A5U2PXM2-F1
#
_cell.length_a   1.000
_cell.length_b   1.000
_cell.length_c   1.000
_cell.angle_alpha   90.00
_cell.angle_beta   90.00
_cell.angle_gamma   90.00
#
_symmetry.space_group_name_H-M   'P 1'
#
loop_
_entity.id
_entity.type
_entity.pdbx_description
1 polymer ?
#
loop_
_entity_poly.entity_id
_entity_poly.type
_entity_poly.pdbx_seq_one_letter_code
_entity_poly.pdbx_strand_id
1 'polypeptide(L)'
;MSEREIRCYSGEVRAETHDSEPSRIIGYGSVFDSRSELIFGSFREIIRPGAFDEVLNDDVRALFNHDPNFILGRRSAGTLALTVDERGLRYDITAPET
;
A
#
# COMPACT_ATOMS: atom_id res chain seq x y z
N MET A 1 -0.80 21.38 27.61
CA MET A 1 -0.56 19.98 27.21
C MET A 1 -1.18 19.82 25.84
N SER A 2 -0.39 19.54 24.81
CA SER A 2 -0.90 19.41 23.43
C SER A 2 -1.79 18.16 23.35
N GLU A 3 -3.02 18.32 22.87
CA GLU A 3 -3.94 17.23 22.58
C GLU A 3 -3.32 16.39 21.46
N ARG A 4 -2.83 15.20 21.82
CA ARG A 4 -2.22 14.28 20.88
C ARG A 4 -3.34 13.53 20.17
N GLU A 5 -3.66 13.93 18.94
CA GLU A 5 -4.54 13.17 18.07
C GLU A 5 -3.79 11.95 17.50
N ILE A 6 -4.34 10.75 17.70
CA ILE A 6 -3.84 9.51 17.09
C ILE A 6 -4.92 9.02 16.13
N ARG A 7 -4.59 8.91 14.85
CA ARG A 7 -5.46 8.35 13.81
C ARG A 7 -4.94 6.97 13.42
N CYS A 8 -5.83 5.98 13.40
CA CYS A 8 -5.55 4.66 12.86
C CYS A 8 -6.35 4.46 11.58
N TYR A 9 -5.71 3.93 10.54
CA TYR A 9 -6.40 3.47 9.34
C TYR A 9 -6.77 2.00 9.56
N SER A 10 -8.05 1.65 9.35
CA SER A 10 -8.45 0.25 9.32
C SER A 10 -8.00 -0.36 7.99
N GLY A 11 -6.89 -1.08 8.03
CA GLY A 11 -6.31 -1.78 6.89
C GLY A 11 -5.73 -3.10 7.36
N GLU A 12 -5.87 -4.13 6.54
CA GLU A 12 -5.25 -5.42 6.82
C GLU A 12 -3.92 -5.50 6.07
N VAL A 13 -2.83 -5.60 6.83
CA VAL A 13 -1.50 -5.94 6.31
C VAL A 13 -1.16 -7.32 6.83
N ARG A 14 -0.86 -8.24 5.93
CA ARG A 14 -0.46 -9.61 6.29
C ARG A 14 1.01 -9.80 5.96
N ALA A 15 1.74 -10.39 6.91
CA ALA A 15 3.05 -10.97 6.68
C ALA A 15 2.90 -12.50 6.69
N GLU A 16 3.37 -13.16 5.64
CA GLU A 16 3.39 -14.62 5.54
C GLU A 16 4.86 -15.07 5.52
N THR A 17 5.18 -16.08 6.34
CA THR A 17 6.51 -16.66 6.45
C THR A 17 6.40 -18.15 6.13
N HIS A 18 7.19 -18.61 5.16
CA HIS A 18 7.40 -20.03 4.88
C HIS A 18 8.88 -20.33 5.12
N ASP A 19 9.19 -21.49 5.74
CA ASP A 19 10.56 -21.87 6.19
C ASP A 19 11.63 -21.89 5.07
N SER A 20 11.25 -21.67 3.81
CA SER A 20 12.15 -21.68 2.64
C SER A 20 11.83 -20.60 1.59
N GLU A 21 10.92 -19.67 1.87
CA GLU A 21 10.58 -18.57 0.95
C GLU A 21 10.78 -17.20 1.62
N PRO A 22 11.17 -16.17 0.85
CA PRO A 22 11.30 -14.82 1.37
C PRO A 22 9.95 -14.32 1.93
N SER A 23 10.01 -13.65 3.08
CA SER A 23 8.82 -13.07 3.72
C SER A 23 8.07 -12.16 2.76
N ARG A 24 6.74 -12.26 2.74
CA ARG A 24 5.91 -11.44 1.86
C ARG A 24 5.05 -10.46 2.65
N ILE A 25 4.99 -9.21 2.17
CA ILE A 25 4.11 -8.16 2.72
C ILE A 25 3.00 -7.91 1.70
N ILE A 26 1.77 -8.25 2.08
CA ILE A 26 0.62 -8.25 1.16
C ILE A 26 -0.52 -7.47 1.78
N GLY A 27 -1.21 -6.70 0.94
CA GLY A 27 -2.40 -5.96 1.35
C GLY A 27 -2.96 -5.11 0.22
N TYR A 28 -3.86 -4.20 0.59
CA TYR A 28 -4.47 -3.25 -0.32
C TYR A 28 -3.97 -1.84 -0.01
N GLY A 29 -3.34 -1.19 -0.99
CA GLY A 29 -2.90 0.20 -0.88
C GLY A 29 -4.04 1.19 -1.03
N SER A 30 -5.11 0.77 -1.69
CA SER A 30 -6.38 1.50 -1.82
C SER A 30 -7.52 0.50 -2.02
N VAL A 31 -8.71 0.84 -1.55
CA VAL A 31 -9.96 0.09 -1.77
C VAL A 31 -10.95 0.96 -2.54
N PHE A 32 -11.67 0.37 -3.48
CA PHE A 32 -12.61 1.08 -4.34
C PHE A 32 -13.96 1.32 -3.67
N ASP A 33 -14.65 2.36 -4.16
CA ASP A 33 -16.03 2.72 -3.81
C ASP A 33 -16.30 2.86 -2.30
N SER A 34 -15.22 2.98 -1.51
CA SER A 34 -15.25 3.25 -0.09
C SER A 34 -14.93 4.72 0.14
N ARG A 35 -15.73 5.34 1.00
CA ARG A 35 -15.53 6.74 1.36
C ARG A 35 -14.41 6.85 2.40
N SER A 36 -13.47 7.75 2.16
CA SER A 36 -12.41 8.06 3.12
C SER A 36 -12.99 8.70 4.39
N GLU A 37 -12.17 8.72 5.44
CA GLU A 37 -12.36 9.66 6.55
C GLU A 37 -12.28 11.11 6.06
N LEU A 38 -12.74 12.06 6.89
CA LEU A 38 -12.69 13.47 6.54
C LEU A 38 -11.22 13.94 6.47
N ILE A 39 -10.76 14.21 5.25
CA ILE A 39 -9.40 14.64 4.97
C ILE A 39 -9.32 16.15 5.22
N PHE A 40 -8.36 16.58 6.04
CA PHE A 40 -8.13 17.97 6.44
C PHE A 40 -9.38 18.75 6.92
N GLY A 41 -10.42 18.06 7.38
CA GLY A 41 -11.67 18.70 7.80
C GLY A 41 -12.53 19.24 6.64
N SER A 42 -12.19 18.97 5.38
CA SER A 42 -12.75 19.70 4.23
C SER A 42 -13.43 18.81 3.19
N PHE A 43 -12.90 17.62 2.91
CA PHE A 43 -13.49 16.73 1.92
C PHE A 43 -13.31 15.25 2.26
N ARG A 44 -14.08 14.41 1.57
CA ARG A 44 -13.93 12.95 1.60
C ARG A 44 -13.71 12.48 0.16
N GLU A 45 -12.82 11.52 0.01
CA GLU A 45 -12.46 10.92 -1.26
C GLU A 45 -13.18 9.58 -1.44
N ILE A 46 -13.43 9.22 -2.71
CA ILE A 46 -13.80 7.87 -3.14
C ILE A 46 -12.91 7.55 -4.34
N ILE A 47 -12.16 6.46 -4.28
CA ILE A 47 -11.36 5.98 -5.40
C ILE A 47 -12.23 5.04 -6.22
N ARG A 48 -12.35 5.33 -7.52
CA ARG A 48 -13.20 4.54 -8.45
C ARG A 48 -12.40 3.42 -9.12
N PRO A 49 -13.06 2.31 -9.49
CA PRO A 49 -12.48 1.37 -10.44
C PRO A 49 -12.01 2.10 -11.71
N GLY A 50 -10.85 1.73 -12.23
CA GLY A 50 -10.20 2.39 -13.37
C GLY A 50 -9.24 3.53 -12.99
N ALA A 51 -9.19 3.95 -11.72
CA ALA A 51 -8.31 5.04 -11.29
C ALA A 51 -6.80 4.76 -11.48
N PHE A 52 -6.40 3.50 -11.67
CA PHE A 52 -5.00 3.10 -11.79
C PHE A 52 -4.61 2.62 -13.20
N ASP A 53 -5.54 2.57 -14.16
CA ASP A 53 -5.36 1.88 -15.45
C ASP A 53 -4.17 2.41 -16.26
N GLU A 54 -3.89 3.71 -16.16
CA GLU A 54 -2.80 4.36 -16.91
C GLU A 54 -1.45 4.32 -16.20
N VAL A 55 -1.40 3.94 -14.92
CA VAL A 55 -0.20 4.08 -14.06
C VAL A 55 0.30 2.76 -13.46
N LEU A 56 -0.39 1.64 -13.66
CA LEU A 56 0.05 0.33 -13.15
C LEU A 56 1.43 -0.10 -13.65
N ASN A 57 1.90 0.49 -14.75
CA ASN A 57 3.19 0.17 -15.33
C ASN A 57 4.35 1.05 -14.87
N ASP A 58 4.08 2.06 -14.04
CA ASP A 58 5.10 2.96 -13.53
C ASP A 58 6.07 2.26 -12.58
N ASP A 59 7.25 2.86 -12.41
CA ASP A 59 8.23 2.40 -11.45
C ASP A 59 7.90 2.89 -10.02
N VAL A 60 7.09 2.10 -9.32
CA VAL A 60 6.67 2.35 -7.94
C VAL A 60 7.65 1.76 -6.93
N ARG A 61 7.80 2.45 -5.79
CA ARG A 61 8.63 2.04 -4.66
C ARG A 61 7.77 1.83 -3.42
N ALA A 62 7.94 0.69 -2.76
CA ALA A 62 7.43 0.46 -1.42
C ALA A 62 8.48 0.93 -0.42
N LEU A 63 8.14 1.94 0.39
CA LEU A 63 9.05 2.59 1.33
C LEU A 63 8.60 2.33 2.77
N PHE A 64 9.53 2.13 3.67
CA PHE A 64 9.24 2.17 5.10
C PHE A 64 9.08 3.62 5.55
N ASN A 65 7.95 3.94 6.17
CA ASN A 65 7.68 5.27 6.75
C ASN A 65 7.84 6.45 5.76
N HIS A 66 7.56 6.23 4.47
CA HIS A 66 7.78 7.20 3.39
C HIS A 66 9.25 7.69 3.26
N ASP A 67 10.21 6.98 3.84
CA ASP A 67 11.63 7.31 3.75
C ASP A 67 12.28 6.63 2.53
N PRO A 68 12.80 7.40 1.55
CA PRO A 68 13.41 6.85 0.35
C PRO A 68 14.72 6.08 0.61
N ASN A 69 15.30 6.18 1.81
CA ASN A 69 16.49 5.41 2.20
C ASN A 69 16.14 3.97 2.61
N PHE A 70 14.88 3.69 2.95
CA PHE A 70 14.43 2.38 3.41
C PHE A 70 13.43 1.77 2.40
N ILE A 71 13.97 1.21 1.32
CA ILE A 71 13.20 0.58 0.24
C ILE A 71 12.90 -0.87 0.60
N LEU A 72 11.61 -1.20 0.71
CA LEU A 72 11.11 -2.56 0.96
C LEU A 72 10.88 -3.34 -0.34
N GLY A 73 10.60 -2.65 -1.44
CA GLY A 73 10.36 -3.26 -2.74
C GLY A 73 10.28 -2.24 -3.87
N ARG A 74 10.53 -2.68 -5.11
CA ARG A 74 10.46 -1.81 -6.29
C ARG A 74 9.97 -2.58 -7.51
N ARG A 75 9.08 -1.96 -8.27
CA ARG A 75 8.46 -2.55 -9.47
C ARG A 75 9.51 -2.86 -10.54
N SER A 76 10.43 -1.94 -10.82
CA SER A 76 11.50 -2.18 -11.79
C SER A 76 12.50 -3.27 -11.36
N ALA A 77 12.59 -3.58 -10.05
CA ALA A 77 13.48 -4.60 -9.52
C ALA A 77 12.82 -5.98 -9.38
N GLY A 78 11.51 -6.08 -9.67
CA GLY A 78 10.75 -7.32 -9.54
C GLY A 78 10.40 -7.73 -8.11
N THR A 79 10.68 -6.89 -7.10
CA THR A 79 10.39 -7.17 -5.67
C THR A 79 9.07 -6.55 -5.18
N LEU A 80 8.36 -5.81 -6.05
CA LEU A 80 7.01 -5.30 -5.81
C LEU A 80 6.14 -5.60 -7.04
N ALA A 81 5.02 -6.27 -6.81
CA ALA A 81 3.93 -6.39 -7.77
C ALA A 81 2.72 -5.56 -7.33
N LEU A 82 2.14 -4.82 -8.28
CA LEU A 82 0.90 -4.07 -8.11
C LEU A 82 -0.15 -4.63 -9.07
N THR A 83 -1.32 -4.94 -8.54
CA THR A 83 -2.44 -5.50 -9.30
C THR A 83 -3.74 -4.86 -8.84
N VAL A 84 -4.72 -4.79 -9.72
CA VAL A 84 -6.07 -4.32 -9.39
C VAL A 84 -7.03 -5.49 -9.44
N ASP A 85 -7.93 -5.57 -8.47
CA ASP A 85 -9.07 -6.48 -8.45
C ASP A 85 -10.37 -5.71 -8.11
N GLU A 86 -11.48 -6.43 -7.93
CA GLU A 86 -12.79 -5.83 -7.60
C GLU A 86 -12.78 -5.03 -6.30
N ARG A 87 -11.88 -5.36 -5.36
CA ARG A 87 -11.76 -4.69 -4.07
C ARG A 87 -10.90 -3.44 -4.15
N GLY A 88 -9.80 -3.45 -4.91
CA GLY A 88 -8.90 -2.31 -4.97
C GLY A 88 -7.52 -2.57 -5.56
N LEU A 89 -6.57 -1.69 -5.23
CA LEU A 89 -5.16 -1.82 -5.59
C LEU A 89 -4.45 -2.72 -4.57
N ARG A 90 -4.13 -3.94 -4.97
CA ARG A 90 -3.37 -4.92 -4.20
C ARG A 90 -1.87 -4.75 -4.43
N TYR A 91 -1.09 -4.78 -3.36
CA TYR A 91 0.37 -4.88 -3.40
C TYR A 91 0.85 -6.24 -2.90
N ASP A 92 1.95 -6.71 -3.47
CA ASP A 92 2.67 -7.93 -3.09
C ASP A 92 4.17 -7.61 -3.10
N ILE A 93 4.78 -7.54 -1.92
CA ILE A 93 6.19 -7.20 -1.75
C ILE A 93 6.94 -8.43 -1.28
N THR A 94 7.99 -8.79 -2.00
CA THR A 94 9.01 -9.73 -1.51
C THR A 94 9.95 -8.95 -0.62
N ALA A 95 9.84 -9.15 0.70
CA ALA A 95 10.65 -8.41 1.66
C ALA A 95 12.13 -8.80 1.52
N PRO A 96 13.06 -7.85 1.67
CA PRO A 96 14.48 -8.15 1.67
C PRO A 96 14.86 -8.94 2.92
N GLU A 97 15.86 -9.82 2.79
CA GLU A 97 16.50 -10.48 3.93
C GLU A 97 17.42 -9.45 4.61
N THR A 98 16.90 -8.75 5.64
CA THR A 98 17.65 -7.73 6.40
C THR A 98 17.48 -7.91 7.89
#